data_AF-A0A357CZN3-F1
#
_entry.id   AF-A0A357CZN3-F1
#
_cell.length_a   1.000
_cell.length_b   1.000
_cell.length_c   1.000
_cell.angle_alpha   90.00
_cell.angle_beta   90.00
_cell.angle_gamma   90.00
#
_symmetry.space_group_name_H-M   'P 1'
#
loop_
_entity.id
_entity.type
_entity.pdbx_description
1 polymer ?
#
loop_
_entity_poly.entity_id
_entity_poly.type
_entity_poly.pdbx_seq_one_letter_code
_entity_poly.pdbx_strand_id
1 'polypeptide(L)'
;CATGEPMSRFWCHIGFINVDNRKMSKSLGNFFTVREAVKQFGYLPIRYFLLSSHYRSPVNFSGEILEQSAAAVERLINCAENLRFRINNSNVRDYLCDEEISSLALLEDKQRHFFDALEDDFNTADAIGSLFEIVKEINIRLNNMEISKQYIEKSNTIFNALCSLLGFTSDGKEDADATYIEQMIEKRAAAKKSRDFAAADAIRDELKEKGIILEDTPQGVKWKRA
;
A
#
# COMPACT_ATOMS: atom_id res chain seq x y z
N CYS A 1 43.80 10.62 21.74
CA CYS A 1 42.72 9.63 21.55
C CYS A 1 43.22 8.25 21.95
N ALA A 2 42.37 7.39 22.54
CA ALA A 2 42.76 6.08 23.08
C ALA A 2 43.25 5.06 22.04
N THR A 3 42.86 5.21 20.76
CA THR A 3 43.19 4.27 19.68
C THR A 3 44.03 4.87 18.55
N GLY A 4 44.30 6.19 18.56
CA GLY A 4 44.94 6.89 17.44
C GLY A 4 44.08 7.05 16.19
N GLU A 5 42.92 6.39 16.11
CA GLU A 5 42.02 6.37 14.95
C GLU A 5 40.73 7.18 15.19
N PRO A 6 40.05 7.67 14.12
CA PRO A 6 38.72 8.29 14.24
C PRO A 6 37.67 7.29 14.76
N MET A 7 36.99 7.61 15.87
CA MET A 7 35.99 6.74 16.50
C MET A 7 34.74 6.52 15.62
N SER A 8 34.25 7.59 14.98
CA SER A 8 33.17 7.53 13.99
C SER A 8 33.23 8.77 13.10
N ARG A 9 32.75 8.63 11.86
CA ARG A 9 32.58 9.74 10.91
C ARG A 9 31.20 10.38 11.00
N PHE A 10 30.19 9.61 11.42
CA PHE A 10 28.80 10.05 11.48
C PHE A 10 28.11 9.53 12.75
N TRP A 11 27.30 10.39 13.35
CA TRP A 11 26.43 10.05 14.46
C TRP A 11 25.03 10.50 14.11
N CYS A 12 24.09 9.56 13.99
CA CYS A 12 22.71 9.87 13.68
C CYS A 12 21.88 9.78 14.97
N HIS A 13 21.23 10.89 15.32
CA HIS A 13 20.34 10.97 16.47
C HIS A 13 18.90 11.07 15.98
N ILE A 14 18.00 10.34 16.63
CA ILE A 14 16.56 10.35 16.33
C ILE A 14 15.85 11.38 17.22
N GLY A 15 14.78 11.98 16.69
CA GLY A 15 13.86 12.83 17.43
C GLY A 15 13.10 12.05 18.50
N PHE A 16 12.64 12.75 19.52
CA PHE A 16 11.85 12.14 20.59
C PHE A 16 10.41 11.86 20.16
N ILE A 17 9.84 10.78 20.70
CA ILE A 17 8.41 10.47 20.56
C ILE A 17 7.68 11.00 21.80
N ASN A 18 6.73 11.91 21.59
CA ASN A 18 5.81 12.42 22.59
C ASN A 18 4.47 11.64 22.51
N VAL A 19 3.70 11.62 23.59
CA VAL A 19 2.33 11.06 23.59
C VAL A 19 1.37 12.12 24.11
N ASP A 20 0.33 12.43 23.32
CA ASP A 20 -0.68 13.44 23.65
C ASP A 20 -0.10 14.81 24.09
N ASN A 21 0.94 15.28 23.39
CA ASN A 21 1.67 16.52 23.72
C ASN A 21 2.22 16.60 25.15
N ARG A 22 2.37 15.46 25.84
CA ARG A 22 3.01 15.33 27.14
C ARG A 22 4.16 14.33 27.06
N LYS A 23 5.13 14.49 27.96
CA LYS A 23 6.18 13.48 28.16
C LYS A 23 5.53 12.19 28.64
N MET A 24 5.83 11.09 27.96
CA MET A 24 5.34 9.75 28.29
C MET A 24 5.71 9.36 29.74
N SER A 25 4.73 8.98 30.57
CA SER A 25 5.00 8.39 31.89
C SER A 25 3.96 7.32 32.25
N LYS A 26 4.41 6.24 32.91
CA LYS A 26 3.53 5.20 33.45
C LYS A 26 2.50 5.75 34.45
N SER A 27 2.79 6.89 35.09
CA SER A 27 1.93 7.50 36.11
C SER A 27 0.76 8.32 35.54
N LEU A 28 0.83 8.75 34.28
CA LEU A 28 -0.21 9.57 33.64
C LEU A 28 -1.22 8.74 32.82
N GLY A 29 -1.02 7.42 32.71
CA GLY A 29 -1.94 6.50 32.01
C GLY A 29 -1.99 6.66 30.48
N ASN A 30 -1.25 7.61 29.93
CA ASN A 30 -1.10 7.95 28.51
C ASN A 30 0.14 7.28 27.90
N PHE A 31 0.32 6.00 28.18
CA PHE A 31 1.36 5.15 27.60
C PHE A 31 0.69 4.02 26.83
N PHE A 32 0.90 3.98 25.51
CA PHE A 32 0.56 2.83 24.69
C PHE A 32 1.83 2.10 24.33
N THR A 33 1.86 0.80 24.58
CA THR A 33 2.91 -0.06 24.04
C THR A 33 2.69 -0.24 22.54
N VAL A 34 3.79 -0.46 21.81
CA VAL A 34 3.73 -0.90 20.41
C VAL A 34 2.82 -2.14 20.28
N ARG A 35 2.84 -3.05 21.26
CA ARG A 35 1.99 -4.26 21.23
C ARG A 35 0.49 -3.95 21.28
N GLU A 36 0.08 -2.95 22.05
CA GLU A 36 -1.32 -2.53 22.11
C GLU A 36 -1.74 -1.81 20.83
N ALA A 37 -0.91 -0.88 20.33
CA ALA A 37 -1.16 -0.19 19.07
C ALA A 37 -1.26 -1.18 17.90
N VAL A 38 -0.37 -2.17 17.84
CA VAL A 38 -0.40 -3.22 16.79
C VAL A 38 -1.70 -4.02 16.84
N LYS A 39 -2.24 -4.33 18.03
CA LYS A 39 -3.50 -5.08 18.13
C LYS A 39 -4.68 -4.31 17.54
N GLN A 40 -4.64 -2.99 17.60
CA GLN A 40 -5.73 -2.14 17.13
C GLN A 40 -5.56 -1.70 15.67
N PHE A 41 -4.34 -1.35 15.26
CA PHE A 41 -4.07 -0.73 13.95
C PHE A 41 -3.22 -1.60 13.03
N GLY A 42 -2.56 -2.64 13.55
CA GLY A 42 -1.58 -3.42 12.79
C GLY A 42 -0.21 -2.74 12.71
N TYR A 43 0.75 -3.44 12.10
CA TYR A 43 2.15 -2.98 12.02
C TYR A 43 2.36 -1.89 10.97
N LEU A 44 1.67 -1.96 9.83
CA LEU A 44 1.88 -1.04 8.72
C LEU A 44 1.51 0.40 9.07
N PRO A 45 0.38 0.69 9.76
CA PRO A 45 0.06 2.06 10.15
C PRO A 45 1.06 2.67 11.13
N ILE A 46 1.61 1.86 12.05
CA ILE A 46 2.67 2.32 12.97
C ILE A 46 3.95 2.63 12.20
N ARG A 47 4.32 1.78 11.24
CA ARG A 47 5.45 2.05 10.35
C ARG A 47 5.24 3.33 9.55
N TYR A 48 4.05 3.49 8.96
CA TYR A 48 3.69 4.68 8.22
C TYR A 48 3.83 5.93 9.08
N PHE A 49 3.26 5.93 10.28
CA PHE A 49 3.38 7.02 11.25
C PHE A 49 4.85 7.45 11.43
N LEU A 50 5.74 6.49 11.72
CA LEU A 50 7.15 6.77 11.97
C LEU A 50 7.88 7.32 10.74
N LEU A 51 7.51 6.87 9.53
CA LEU A 51 8.11 7.33 8.28
C LEU A 51 7.48 8.63 7.75
N SER A 52 6.29 9.00 8.22
CA SER A 52 5.58 10.21 7.78
C SER A 52 6.18 11.51 8.34
N SER A 53 7.23 11.41 9.15
CA SER A 53 7.98 12.54 9.67
C SER A 53 9.48 12.29 9.55
N HIS A 54 10.25 13.36 9.39
CA HIS A 54 11.70 13.27 9.35
C HIS A 54 12.24 12.66 10.65
N TYR A 55 13.20 11.73 10.57
CA TYR A 55 13.67 10.96 11.75
C TYR A 55 14.28 11.82 12.87
N ARG A 56 14.77 13.03 12.54
CA ARG A 56 15.32 14.00 13.49
C ARG A 56 14.25 14.86 14.17
N SER A 57 13.03 14.89 13.63
CA SER A 57 11.94 15.69 14.15
C SER A 57 11.26 14.99 15.32
N PRO A 58 10.88 15.73 16.38
CA PRO A 58 10.03 15.15 17.41
C PRO A 58 8.66 14.83 16.82
N VAL A 59 8.15 13.63 17.12
CA VAL A 59 6.83 13.18 16.65
C VAL A 59 5.87 13.03 17.82
N ASN A 60 4.59 13.34 17.60
CA ASN A 60 3.56 13.10 18.58
C ASN A 60 2.79 11.83 18.19
N PHE A 61 2.67 10.90 19.12
CA PHE A 61 1.91 9.67 18.97
C PHE A 61 0.54 9.85 19.62
N SER A 62 -0.53 9.59 18.87
CA SER A 62 -1.91 9.60 19.38
C SER A 62 -2.76 8.61 18.58
N GLY A 63 -3.93 8.24 19.13
CA GLY A 63 -4.89 7.37 18.43
C GLY A 63 -5.34 7.98 17.09
N GLU A 64 -5.64 9.28 17.08
CA GLU A 64 -6.05 10.00 15.85
C GLU A 64 -4.98 9.93 14.75
N ILE A 65 -3.70 10.08 15.10
CA ILE A 65 -2.60 9.98 14.13
C ILE A 65 -2.48 8.56 13.59
N LEU A 66 -2.72 7.55 14.42
CA LEU A 66 -2.72 6.15 13.98
C LEU A 66 -3.92 5.83 13.08
N GLU A 67 -5.09 6.41 13.32
CA GLU A 67 -6.25 6.29 12.44
C GLU A 67 -5.97 6.90 11.06
N GLN A 68 -5.38 8.11 11.03
CA GLN A 68 -4.95 8.74 9.78
C GLN A 68 -3.88 7.92 9.06
N SER A 69 -2.94 7.34 9.81
CA SER A 69 -1.91 6.46 9.28
C SER A 69 -2.49 5.18 8.71
N ALA A 70 -3.53 4.62 9.34
CA ALA A 70 -4.24 3.44 8.85
C ALA A 70 -4.95 3.74 7.54
N ALA A 71 -5.67 4.85 7.45
CA ALA A 71 -6.29 5.30 6.20
C ALA A 71 -5.26 5.55 5.09
N ALA A 72 -4.08 6.08 5.44
CA ALA A 72 -3.00 6.28 4.48
C ALA A 72 -2.46 4.95 3.92
N VAL A 73 -2.22 3.97 4.79
CA VAL A 73 -1.81 2.61 4.40
C VAL A 73 -2.89 1.92 3.57
N GLU A 74 -4.16 2.06 3.94
CA GLU A 74 -5.27 1.48 3.18
C GLU A 74 -5.29 1.99 1.73
N ARG A 75 -4.95 3.27 1.48
CA ARG A 75 -4.80 3.79 0.11
C ARG A 75 -3.68 3.11 -0.68
N LEU A 76 -2.57 2.75 -0.01
CA LEU A 76 -1.48 1.99 -0.65
C LEU A 76 -1.94 0.57 -1.00
N ILE A 77 -2.61 -0.10 -0.05
CA ILE A 77 -3.16 -1.45 -0.24
C ILE A 77 -4.16 -1.45 -1.40
N ASN A 78 -5.12 -0.54 -1.39
CA ASN A 78 -6.12 -0.41 -2.46
C ASN A 78 -5.49 -0.18 -3.84
N CYS A 79 -4.40 0.61 -3.90
CA CYS A 79 -3.66 0.82 -5.15
C CYS A 79 -3.02 -0.50 -5.64
N ALA A 80 -2.38 -1.25 -4.74
CA ALA A 80 -1.78 -2.55 -5.05
C ALA A 80 -2.84 -3.56 -5.53
N GLU A 81 -3.97 -3.61 -4.84
CA GLU A 81 -5.10 -4.48 -5.20
C GLU A 81 -5.71 -4.10 -6.54
N ASN A 82 -5.89 -2.81 -6.82
CA ASN A 82 -6.38 -2.34 -8.12
C ASN A 82 -5.40 -2.69 -9.24
N LEU A 83 -4.09 -2.53 -9.03
CA LEU A 83 -3.07 -2.95 -10.00
C LEU A 83 -3.16 -4.46 -10.26
N ARG A 84 -3.16 -5.29 -9.20
CA ARG A 84 -3.28 -6.76 -9.32
C ARG A 84 -4.57 -7.16 -10.03
N PHE A 85 -5.70 -6.56 -9.67
CA PHE A 85 -6.99 -6.81 -10.29
C PHE A 85 -6.93 -6.52 -11.80
N ARG A 86 -6.31 -5.40 -12.19
CA ARG A 86 -6.15 -5.02 -13.60
C ARG A 86 -5.15 -5.92 -14.33
N ILE A 87 -4.08 -6.40 -13.70
CA ILE A 87 -3.19 -7.41 -14.30
C ILE A 87 -3.98 -8.68 -14.66
N ASN A 88 -4.92 -9.10 -13.79
CA ASN A 88 -5.62 -10.38 -13.93
C ASN A 88 -6.91 -10.32 -14.78
N ASN A 89 -7.56 -9.16 -14.92
CA ASN A 89 -8.92 -9.05 -15.48
C ASN A 89 -9.10 -8.07 -16.65
N SER A 90 -8.03 -7.42 -17.13
CA SER A 90 -8.20 -6.32 -18.08
C SER A 90 -8.35 -6.76 -19.55
N ASN A 91 -9.27 -6.10 -20.25
CA ASN A 91 -9.23 -5.97 -21.71
C ASN A 91 -8.09 -5.00 -22.07
N VAL A 92 -6.86 -5.54 -22.13
CA VAL A 92 -5.65 -4.74 -22.32
C VAL A 92 -5.38 -4.45 -23.79
N ARG A 93 -4.88 -3.24 -24.05
CA ARG A 93 -4.20 -2.94 -25.32
C ARG A 93 -2.71 -3.23 -25.22
N ASP A 94 -2.11 -3.53 -26.37
CA ASP A 94 -0.67 -3.80 -26.49
C ASP A 94 0.18 -2.53 -26.74
N TYR A 95 -0.46 -1.38 -26.95
CA TYR A 95 0.20 -0.11 -27.20
C TYR A 95 -0.21 0.95 -26.17
N LEU A 96 0.73 1.84 -25.84
CA LEU A 96 0.49 3.01 -25.00
C LEU A 96 -0.20 4.12 -25.80
N CYS A 97 -1.16 4.82 -25.21
CA CYS A 97 -1.66 6.10 -25.72
C CYS A 97 -0.88 7.29 -25.14
N ASP A 98 -1.06 8.48 -25.70
CA ASP A 98 -0.32 9.69 -25.30
C ASP A 98 -0.54 10.06 -23.83
N GLU A 99 -1.73 9.82 -23.29
CA GLU A 99 -2.03 10.03 -21.88
C GLU A 99 -1.28 9.04 -20.98
N GLU A 100 -1.13 7.77 -21.40
CA GLU A 100 -0.38 6.75 -20.67
C GLU A 100 1.13 7.01 -20.73
N ILE A 101 1.64 7.47 -21.88
CA ILE A 101 3.05 7.88 -22.02
C ILE A 101 3.36 9.05 -21.08
N SER A 102 2.50 10.08 -21.10
CA SER A 102 2.64 11.25 -20.24
C SER A 102 2.52 10.89 -18.75
N SER A 103 1.61 9.98 -18.42
CA SER A 103 1.44 9.44 -17.07
C SER A 103 2.68 8.69 -16.60
N LEU A 104 3.26 7.80 -17.42
CA LEU A 104 4.50 7.09 -17.09
C LEU A 104 5.68 8.06 -16.87
N ALA A 105 5.81 9.09 -17.70
CA ALA A 105 6.84 10.11 -17.51
C ALA A 105 6.67 10.84 -16.16
N LEU A 106 5.43 11.12 -15.74
CA LEU A 106 5.15 11.65 -14.40
C LEU A 106 5.54 10.65 -13.30
N LEU A 107 5.23 9.36 -13.45
CA LEU A 107 5.62 8.35 -12.46
C LEU A 107 7.14 8.27 -12.30
N GLU A 108 7.88 8.30 -13.40
CA GLU A 108 9.36 8.29 -13.41
C GLU A 108 9.93 9.57 -12.76
N ASP A 109 9.29 10.72 -12.98
CA ASP A 109 9.67 11.97 -12.33
C ASP A 109 9.44 11.94 -10.81
N LYS A 110 8.30 11.42 -10.36
CA LYS A 110 8.03 11.27 -8.93
C LYS A 110 8.87 10.18 -8.28
N GLN A 111 9.26 9.15 -9.02
CA GLN A 111 10.25 8.19 -8.54
C GLN A 111 11.61 8.85 -8.31
N ARG A 112 12.05 9.75 -9.20
CA ARG A 112 13.29 10.52 -8.99
C ARG A 112 13.18 11.42 -7.77
N HIS A 113 12.12 12.22 -7.64
CA HIS A 113 11.90 13.06 -6.45
C HIS A 113 11.84 12.25 -5.14
N PHE A 114 11.29 11.04 -5.19
CA PHE A 114 11.32 10.12 -4.07
C PHE A 114 12.77 9.79 -3.64
N PHE A 115 13.66 9.49 -4.58
CA PHE A 115 15.06 9.18 -4.28
C PHE A 115 15.85 10.43 -3.87
N ASP A 116 15.63 11.56 -4.54
CA ASP A 116 16.25 12.85 -4.17
C ASP A 116 15.94 13.21 -2.70
N ALA A 117 14.69 12.99 -2.26
CA ALA A 117 14.29 13.19 -0.86
C ALA A 117 15.01 12.22 0.11
N LEU A 118 15.24 10.97 -0.28
CA LEU A 118 15.99 10.03 0.57
C LEU A 118 17.49 10.36 0.63
N GLU A 119 18.06 10.91 -0.45
CA GLU A 119 19.43 11.39 -0.47
C GLU A 119 19.63 12.64 0.41
N ASP A 120 18.57 13.45 0.56
CA ASP A 120 18.53 14.55 1.53
C ASP A 120 18.22 14.05 2.95
N ASP A 121 19.24 13.51 3.62
CA ASP A 121 19.20 13.06 5.02
C ASP A 121 18.04 12.10 5.33
N PHE A 122 17.74 11.15 4.44
CA PHE A 122 16.67 10.17 4.62
C PHE A 122 15.29 10.80 4.87
N ASN A 123 14.95 11.88 4.14
CA ASN A 123 13.67 12.56 4.25
C ASN A 123 12.51 11.70 3.69
N THR A 124 12.09 10.75 4.51
CA THR A 124 11.01 9.79 4.24
C THR A 124 9.64 10.45 4.15
N ALA A 125 9.44 11.60 4.79
CA ALA A 125 8.19 12.35 4.71
C ALA A 125 7.94 12.86 3.28
N ASP A 126 8.94 13.49 2.66
CA ASP A 126 8.84 13.99 1.29
C ASP A 126 8.84 12.85 0.26
N ALA A 127 9.59 11.77 0.53
CA ALA A 127 9.53 10.56 -0.28
C ALA A 127 8.12 9.95 -0.28
N ILE A 128 7.47 9.85 0.88
CA ILE A 128 6.07 9.40 0.99
C ILE A 128 5.11 10.33 0.24
N GLY A 129 5.35 11.65 0.27
CA GLY A 129 4.62 12.61 -0.54
C GLY A 129 4.65 12.24 -2.03
N SER A 130 5.84 11.99 -2.57
CA SER A 130 6.04 11.55 -3.96
C SER A 130 5.36 10.20 -4.27
N LEU A 131 5.40 9.26 -3.32
CA LEU A 131 4.70 7.97 -3.45
C LEU A 131 3.18 8.15 -3.57
N PHE A 132 2.56 9.05 -2.81
CA PHE A 132 1.12 9.29 -2.93
C PHE A 132 0.73 10.02 -4.22
N GLU A 133 1.61 10.83 -4.80
CA GLU A 133 1.38 11.37 -6.14
C GLU A 133 1.37 10.26 -7.21
N ILE A 134 2.27 9.28 -7.10
CA ILE A 134 2.26 8.07 -7.94
C ILE A 134 0.95 7.30 -7.76
N VAL A 135 0.55 7.03 -6.52
CA VAL A 135 -0.71 6.32 -6.20
C VAL A 135 -1.93 7.03 -6.79
N LYS A 136 -1.97 8.36 -6.70
CA LYS A 136 -3.05 9.16 -7.28
C LYS A 136 -3.10 8.99 -8.80
N GLU A 137 -1.97 9.13 -9.48
CA GLU A 137 -1.91 9.03 -10.94
C GLU A 137 -2.29 7.63 -11.43
N ILE A 138 -1.76 6.58 -10.79
CA ILE A 138 -2.11 5.18 -11.11
C ILE A 138 -3.62 4.98 -10.99
N ASN A 139 -4.24 5.36 -9.86
CA ASN A 139 -5.66 5.15 -9.65
C ASN A 139 -6.53 5.90 -10.67
N ILE A 140 -6.11 7.09 -11.13
CA ILE A 140 -6.80 7.81 -12.20
C ILE A 140 -6.78 6.98 -13.49
N ARG A 141 -5.62 6.44 -13.89
CA ARG A 141 -5.50 5.65 -15.12
C ARG A 141 -6.22 4.31 -15.05
N LEU A 142 -6.18 3.63 -13.89
CA LEU A 142 -6.84 2.33 -13.70
C LEU A 142 -8.37 2.39 -13.78
N ASN A 143 -8.97 3.57 -13.62
CA ASN A 143 -10.42 3.75 -13.79
C ASN A 143 -10.88 3.65 -15.25
N ASN A 144 -9.97 3.76 -16.22
CA ASN A 144 -10.32 3.63 -17.64
C ASN A 144 -10.71 2.18 -17.99
N MET A 145 -11.68 2.01 -18.90
CA MET A 145 -12.11 0.67 -19.32
C MET A 145 -11.01 -0.05 -20.12
N GLU A 146 -10.38 0.64 -21.05
CA GLU A 146 -9.20 0.15 -21.76
C GLU A 146 -7.93 0.76 -21.15
N ILE A 147 -6.91 -0.06 -20.98
CA ILE A 147 -5.60 0.36 -20.51
C ILE A 147 -4.53 -0.50 -21.17
N SER A 148 -3.36 0.07 -21.38
CA SER A 148 -2.21 -0.67 -21.89
C SER A 148 -1.66 -1.65 -20.87
N LYS A 149 -1.36 -2.87 -21.32
CA LYS A 149 -0.62 -3.86 -20.53
C LYS A 149 0.73 -3.28 -20.06
N GLN A 150 1.42 -2.57 -20.95
CA GLN A 150 2.72 -1.97 -20.65
C GLN A 150 2.61 -0.90 -19.55
N TYR A 151 1.52 -0.11 -19.55
CA TYR A 151 1.28 0.88 -18.50
C TYR A 151 1.11 0.21 -17.14
N ILE A 152 0.26 -0.82 -17.05
CA ILE A 152 0.01 -1.54 -15.80
C ILE A 152 1.31 -2.14 -15.26
N GLU A 153 2.08 -2.85 -16.09
CA GLU A 153 3.31 -3.53 -15.67
C GLU A 153 4.38 -2.55 -15.18
N LYS A 154 4.61 -1.45 -15.89
CA LYS A 154 5.58 -0.42 -15.49
C LYS A 154 5.14 0.28 -14.20
N SER A 155 3.87 0.68 -14.12
CA SER A 155 3.31 1.33 -12.93
C SER A 155 3.39 0.42 -11.70
N ASN A 156 3.05 -0.85 -11.87
CA ASN A 156 3.16 -1.87 -10.82
C ASN A 156 4.61 -2.07 -10.36
N THR A 157 5.56 -2.08 -11.29
CA THR A 157 6.99 -2.21 -10.98
C THR A 157 7.50 -1.03 -10.15
N ILE A 158 7.20 0.20 -10.58
CA ILE A 158 7.60 1.42 -9.86
C ILE A 158 6.96 1.43 -8.47
N PHE A 159 5.64 1.26 -8.40
CA PHE A 159 4.90 1.28 -7.14
C PHE A 159 5.42 0.25 -6.14
N ASN A 160 5.57 -1.02 -6.56
CA ASN A 160 6.02 -2.08 -5.66
C ASN A 160 7.46 -1.88 -5.19
N ALA A 161 8.35 -1.37 -6.05
CA ALA A 161 9.72 -1.08 -5.65
C ALA A 161 9.78 -0.02 -4.53
N LEU A 162 9.02 1.06 -4.67
CA LEU A 162 8.98 2.14 -3.66
C LEU A 162 8.30 1.69 -2.36
N CYS A 163 7.17 0.98 -2.46
CA CYS A 163 6.50 0.40 -1.28
C CYS A 163 7.39 -0.62 -0.57
N SER A 164 8.11 -1.46 -1.31
CA SER A 164 9.06 -2.43 -0.73
C SER A 164 10.20 -1.74 0.00
N LEU A 165 10.76 -0.66 -0.56
CA LEU A 165 11.84 0.07 0.09
C LEU A 165 11.41 0.65 1.45
N LEU A 166 10.19 1.18 1.53
CA LEU A 166 9.64 1.71 2.79
C LEU A 166 9.09 0.62 3.72
N GLY A 167 9.03 -0.64 3.27
CA GLY A 167 8.49 -1.77 4.02
C GLY A 167 6.97 -1.78 4.14
N PHE A 168 6.27 -1.28 3.11
CA PHE A 168 4.82 -1.40 2.91
C PHE A 168 4.42 -2.59 2.06
N THR A 169 5.35 -3.51 1.78
CA THR A 169 4.99 -4.80 1.19
C THR A 169 4.09 -5.58 2.13
N SER A 170 3.00 -6.11 1.62
CA SER A 170 2.45 -7.34 2.18
C SER A 170 3.57 -8.37 2.08
N ASP A 171 4.14 -8.79 3.22
CA ASP A 171 5.00 -9.95 3.26
C ASP A 171 4.30 -11.03 2.43
N GLY A 172 4.96 -11.46 1.35
CA GLY A 172 4.44 -12.38 0.35
C GLY A 172 4.19 -13.77 0.91
N LYS A 173 3.38 -13.87 1.97
CA LYS A 173 2.47 -14.98 2.08
C LYS A 173 1.66 -14.91 0.80
N GLU A 174 2.03 -15.76 -0.16
CA GLU A 174 1.05 -16.34 -1.06
C GLU A 174 -0.15 -16.65 -0.19
N ASP A 175 -1.13 -15.77 -0.29
CA ASP A 175 -2.35 -15.92 0.43
C ASP A 175 -3.02 -17.07 -0.30
N ALA A 176 -2.81 -18.30 0.18
CA ALA A 176 -3.37 -19.50 -0.41
C ALA A 176 -4.90 -19.35 -0.55
N ASP A 177 -5.50 -18.56 0.34
CA ASP A 177 -6.88 -18.10 0.23
C ASP A 177 -7.09 -17.24 -1.02
N ALA A 178 -6.23 -16.26 -1.33
CA ALA A 178 -6.35 -15.42 -2.54
C ALA A 178 -6.28 -16.25 -3.84
N THR A 179 -5.36 -17.22 -3.94
CA THR A 179 -5.32 -18.11 -5.11
C THR A 179 -6.59 -18.95 -5.22
N TYR A 180 -7.08 -19.49 -4.10
CA TYR A 180 -8.34 -20.23 -4.05
C TYR A 180 -9.54 -19.34 -4.40
N ILE A 181 -9.58 -18.09 -3.92
CA ILE A 181 -10.63 -17.11 -4.22
C ILE A 181 -10.64 -16.80 -5.71
N GLU A 182 -9.49 -16.54 -6.32
CA GLU A 182 -9.37 -16.29 -7.77
C GLU A 182 -9.89 -17.50 -8.58
N GLN A 183 -9.57 -18.74 -8.18
CA GLN A 183 -10.10 -19.95 -8.81
C GLN A 183 -11.62 -20.08 -8.64
N MET A 184 -12.17 -19.75 -7.47
CA MET A 184 -13.62 -19.75 -7.24
C MET A 184 -14.33 -18.69 -8.08
N ILE A 185 -13.73 -17.50 -8.22
CA ILE A 185 -14.25 -16.43 -9.08
C ILE A 185 -14.29 -16.90 -10.54
N GLU A 186 -13.24 -17.57 -11.02
CA GLU A 186 -13.19 -18.12 -12.38
C GLU A 186 -14.27 -19.20 -12.60
N LYS A 187 -14.44 -20.13 -11.65
CA LYS A 187 -15.52 -21.14 -11.67
C LYS A 187 -16.90 -20.48 -11.67
N ARG A 188 -17.11 -19.43 -10.88
CA ARG A 188 -18.35 -18.65 -10.86
C ARG A 188 -18.60 -17.96 -12.21
N ALA A 189 -17.57 -17.39 -12.82
CA ALA A 189 -17.68 -16.78 -14.15
C ALA A 189 -18.06 -17.82 -15.23
N ALA A 190 -17.47 -19.02 -15.17
CA ALA A 190 -17.83 -20.13 -16.05
C ALA A 190 -19.28 -20.59 -15.84
N ALA A 191 -19.74 -20.73 -14.60
CA ALA A 191 -21.13 -21.08 -14.26
C ALA A 191 -22.14 -20.03 -14.76
N LYS A 192 -21.83 -18.73 -14.59
CA LYS A 192 -22.63 -17.64 -15.17
C LYS A 192 -22.70 -17.75 -16.71
N LYS A 193 -21.57 -18.06 -17.36
CA LYS A 193 -21.50 -18.21 -18.83
C LYS A 193 -22.30 -19.41 -19.34
N SER A 194 -22.33 -20.51 -18.58
CA SER A 194 -23.16 -21.70 -18.88
C SER A 194 -24.62 -21.57 -18.43
N ARG A 195 -25.03 -20.41 -17.87
CA ARG A 195 -26.37 -20.14 -17.30
C ARG A 195 -26.73 -21.04 -16.11
N ASP A 196 -25.73 -21.59 -15.43
CA ASP A 196 -25.90 -22.30 -14.16
C ASP A 196 -25.85 -21.30 -13.00
N PHE A 197 -26.98 -20.64 -12.76
CA PHE A 197 -27.09 -19.63 -11.71
C PHE A 197 -27.04 -20.23 -10.30
N ALA A 198 -27.50 -21.48 -10.13
CA ALA A 198 -27.46 -22.16 -8.85
C ALA A 198 -26.01 -22.44 -8.41
N ALA A 199 -25.17 -22.93 -9.31
CA ALA A 199 -23.74 -23.11 -9.02
C ALA A 199 -23.03 -21.77 -8.76
N ALA A 200 -23.38 -20.71 -9.51
CA ALA A 200 -22.80 -19.39 -9.31
C ALA A 200 -23.17 -18.76 -7.94
N ASP A 201 -24.40 -18.97 -7.47
CA ASP A 201 -24.84 -18.53 -6.14
C ASP A 201 -24.21 -19.37 -5.02
N ALA A 202 -24.10 -20.69 -5.19
CA ALA A 202 -23.42 -21.55 -4.22
C ALA A 202 -21.97 -21.13 -3.97
N ILE A 203 -21.22 -20.79 -5.03
CA ILE A 203 -19.83 -20.30 -4.92
C ILE A 203 -19.78 -18.93 -4.21
N ARG A 204 -20.74 -18.04 -4.49
CA ARG A 204 -20.79 -16.73 -3.82
C ARG A 204 -21.03 -16.91 -2.32
N ASP A 205 -21.94 -17.80 -1.95
CA ASP A 205 -22.30 -18.03 -0.56
C ASP A 205 -21.17 -18.73 0.21
N GLU A 206 -20.46 -19.68 -0.42
CA GLU A 206 -19.24 -20.30 0.14
C GLU A 206 -18.15 -19.25 0.42
N LEU A 207 -17.92 -18.33 -0.52
CA LEU A 207 -16.95 -17.25 -0.32
C LEU A 207 -17.40 -16.29 0.78
N LYS A 208 -18.70 -15.99 0.87
CA LYS A 208 -19.26 -15.14 1.91
C LYS A 208 -19.14 -15.75 3.30
N GLU A 209 -19.34 -17.07 3.44
CA GLU A 209 -19.12 -17.79 4.70
C GLU A 209 -17.66 -17.74 5.16
N LYS A 210 -16.72 -17.69 4.22
CA LYS A 210 -15.29 -17.48 4.47
C LYS A 210 -14.94 -16.01 4.72
N GLY A 211 -15.93 -15.12 4.83
CA GLY A 211 -15.73 -13.69 5.05
C GLY A 211 -15.22 -12.95 3.81
N ILE A 212 -15.49 -13.44 2.60
CA ILE A 212 -15.11 -12.79 1.35
C ILE A 212 -16.36 -12.24 0.66
N ILE A 213 -16.37 -10.94 0.41
CA ILE A 213 -17.44 -10.24 -0.29
C ILE A 213 -17.01 -10.03 -1.73
N LEU A 214 -17.80 -10.53 -2.68
CA LEU A 214 -17.61 -10.30 -4.11
C LEU A 214 -18.38 -9.06 -4.57
N GLU A 215 -17.76 -8.27 -5.44
CA GLU A 215 -18.32 -7.09 -6.10
C GLU A 215 -18.18 -7.25 -7.63
N ASP A 216 -19.30 -7.41 -8.33
CA ASP A 216 -19.31 -7.47 -9.79
C ASP A 216 -19.14 -6.04 -10.36
N THR A 217 -18.05 -5.77 -11.09
CA THR A 217 -17.80 -4.48 -11.77
C THR A 217 -17.73 -4.66 -13.29
N PRO A 218 -17.91 -3.59 -14.11
CA PRO A 218 -17.70 -3.67 -15.56
C PRO A 218 -16.30 -4.15 -15.96
N GLN A 219 -15.31 -3.98 -15.08
CA GLN A 219 -13.92 -4.39 -15.29
C GLN A 219 -13.62 -5.83 -14.82
N GLY A 220 -14.60 -6.54 -14.24
CA GLY A 220 -14.43 -7.87 -13.65
C GLY A 220 -14.95 -7.98 -12.22
N VAL A 221 -14.75 -9.12 -11.56
CA VAL A 221 -15.21 -9.34 -10.18
C VAL A 221 -14.12 -8.94 -9.20
N LYS A 222 -14.35 -7.90 -8.40
CA LYS A 222 -13.51 -7.54 -7.26
C LYS A 222 -13.95 -8.33 -6.03
N TRP A 223 -13.04 -8.48 -5.07
CA TRP A 223 -13.36 -9.10 -3.80
C TRP A 223 -12.64 -8.41 -2.66
N LYS A 224 -13.24 -8.44 -1.46
CA LYS A 224 -12.64 -7.93 -0.23
C LYS A 224 -12.94 -8.86 0.95
N ARG A 225 -12.06 -8.88 1.94
CA ARG A 225 -12.34 -9.55 3.22
C ARG A 225 -13.28 -8.68 4.06
N ALA A 226 -14.26 -9.31 4.70
CA ALA A 226 -15.25 -8.69 5.58
C ALA A 226 -14.70 -8.40 6.97
#